data_AF-A0A353B6S0-F1
#
_entry.id   AF-A0A353B6S0-F1
#
_cell.length_a   1.000
_cell.length_b   1.000
_cell.length_c   1.000
_cell.angle_alpha   90.00
_cell.angle_beta   90.00
_cell.angle_gamma   90.00
#
_symmetry.space_group_name_H-M   'P 1'
#
loop_
_entity.id
_entity.type
_entity.pdbx_description
1 polymer ?
#
loop_
_entity_poly.entity_id
_entity_poly.type
_entity_poly.pdbx_seq_one_letter_code
_entity_poly.pdbx_strand_id
1 'polypeptide(L)'
;MTMLTRIVSCTIAALLMPISLAGTARADLIMTIDATNLSATTFTATGGLSTADYSLQGSGIALEDFFGANSTNSFGSLLSGDFRPTASNVRYSSASANGGTTLLRMTPGNQSHSFSVSQSAFSGQTEVDFATLQGITFRTTNFVGDVVIFDDFGNNTGITVGQYSLVVSAVPEPSSFPLLMPIAAGLLTRNRRRLLAS
;
A
#
# COMPACT_ATOMS: atom_id res chain seq x y z
N MET A 1 21.13 -65.27 -42.11
CA MET A 1 21.59 -63.87 -41.93
C MET A 1 20.35 -63.00 -41.85
N THR A 2 19.83 -62.80 -40.64
CA THR A 2 20.01 -61.59 -39.80
C THR A 2 19.44 -60.30 -40.39
N MET A 3 18.29 -59.88 -39.82
CA MET A 3 17.96 -58.52 -39.35
C MET A 3 17.82 -57.40 -40.41
N LEU A 4 16.92 -56.41 -40.32
CA LEU A 4 16.39 -55.71 -39.15
C LEU A 4 15.16 -54.88 -39.57
N THR A 5 14.10 -54.93 -38.76
CA THR A 5 12.93 -54.04 -38.74
C THR A 5 13.34 -52.64 -38.27
N ARG A 6 12.82 -51.55 -38.87
CA ARG A 6 12.72 -50.24 -38.18
C ARG A 6 11.39 -49.53 -38.47
N ILE A 7 10.72 -49.27 -37.36
CA ILE A 7 9.46 -48.56 -37.13
C ILE A 7 9.72 -47.06 -37.26
N VAL A 8 8.90 -46.34 -38.03
CA VAL A 8 8.91 -44.88 -38.10
C VAL A 8 7.96 -44.35 -37.03
N SER A 9 8.53 -43.74 -35.99
CA SER A 9 7.81 -43.01 -34.95
C SER A 9 7.32 -41.66 -35.47
N CYS A 10 6.01 -41.41 -35.41
CA CYS A 10 5.42 -40.09 -35.61
C CYS A 10 5.47 -39.29 -34.30
N THR A 11 6.30 -38.24 -34.28
CA THR A 11 6.45 -37.30 -33.17
C THR A 11 5.20 -36.43 -33.02
N ILE A 12 4.52 -36.53 -31.87
CA ILE A 12 3.43 -35.61 -31.48
C ILE A 12 4.09 -34.30 -31.03
N ALA A 13 3.95 -33.24 -31.83
CA ALA A 13 4.35 -31.89 -31.47
C ALA A 13 3.33 -31.29 -30.50
N ALA A 14 3.69 -31.19 -29.22
CA ALA A 14 2.91 -30.50 -28.20
C ALA A 14 3.09 -28.98 -28.38
N LEU A 15 2.01 -28.31 -28.75
CA LEU A 15 1.90 -26.85 -28.84
C LEU A 15 1.88 -26.28 -27.40
N LEU A 16 3.05 -25.95 -26.86
CA LEU A 16 3.18 -25.16 -25.63
C LEU A 16 2.80 -23.72 -25.94
N MET A 17 1.53 -23.37 -25.75
CA MET A 17 1.12 -21.98 -25.64
C MET A 17 1.64 -21.43 -24.31
N PRO A 18 2.40 -20.31 -24.30
CA PRO A 18 2.66 -19.60 -23.06
C PRO A 18 1.32 -19.07 -22.56
N ILE A 19 0.86 -19.58 -21.42
CA ILE A 19 -0.15 -18.94 -20.59
C ILE A 19 0.46 -17.59 -20.23
N SER A 20 0.06 -16.55 -20.96
CA SER A 20 0.31 -15.17 -20.59
C SER A 20 -0.24 -14.98 -19.19
N LEU A 21 0.65 -14.96 -18.19
CA LEU A 21 0.36 -14.39 -16.89
C LEU A 21 -0.06 -12.95 -17.19
N ALA A 22 -1.37 -12.71 -17.17
CA ALA A 22 -1.88 -11.39 -16.88
C ALA A 22 -1.35 -11.08 -15.48
N GLY A 23 -0.18 -10.44 -15.43
CA GLY A 23 0.32 -9.84 -14.21
C GLY A 23 -0.78 -8.90 -13.77
N THR A 24 -1.50 -9.26 -12.72
CA THR A 24 -2.21 -8.27 -11.92
C THR A 24 -1.15 -7.25 -11.53
N ALA A 25 -1.15 -6.10 -12.20
CA ALA A 25 -0.44 -4.93 -11.76
C ALA A 25 -1.01 -4.64 -10.37
N ARG A 26 -0.36 -5.18 -9.34
CA ARG A 26 -0.55 -4.73 -7.98
C ARG A 26 -0.05 -3.29 -8.03
N ALA A 27 -0.97 -2.34 -7.91
CA ALA A 27 -0.56 -0.99 -7.56
C ALA A 27 0.18 -1.13 -6.24
N ASP A 28 1.51 -0.97 -6.30
CA ASP A 28 2.36 -1.16 -5.15
C ASP A 28 2.05 0.00 -4.22
N LEU A 29 1.46 -0.32 -3.05
CA LEU A 29 1.25 0.70 -2.04
C LEU A 29 2.63 1.18 -1.64
N ILE A 30 2.85 2.50 -1.66
CA ILE A 30 4.12 3.12 -1.27
C ILE A 30 4.06 3.66 0.17
N MET A 31 2.85 3.73 0.73
CA MET A 31 2.59 4.21 2.08
C MET A 31 1.30 3.62 2.66
N THR A 32 1.32 3.34 3.96
CA THR A 32 0.13 3.05 4.77
C THR A 32 -0.08 4.15 5.80
N ILE A 33 -1.33 4.54 6.01
CA ILE A 33 -1.73 5.58 6.95
C ILE A 33 -2.75 5.00 7.93
N ASP A 34 -2.41 4.97 9.21
CA ASP A 34 -3.31 4.60 10.29
C ASP A 34 -3.87 5.87 10.95
N ALA A 35 -5.12 6.17 10.62
CA ALA A 35 -5.90 7.30 11.13
C ALA A 35 -6.99 6.84 12.12
N THR A 36 -6.83 5.68 12.75
CA THR A 36 -7.73 5.23 13.83
C THR A 36 -7.64 6.11 15.08
N ASN A 37 -6.51 6.81 15.26
CA ASN A 37 -6.34 7.87 16.24
C ASN A 37 -5.91 9.17 15.55
N LEU A 38 -6.81 10.16 15.50
CA LEU A 38 -6.54 11.45 14.84
C LEU A 38 -5.49 12.30 15.56
N SER A 39 -5.26 12.11 16.86
CA SER A 39 -4.20 12.85 17.58
C SER A 39 -2.81 12.22 17.40
N ALA A 40 -2.70 11.08 16.73
CA ALA A 40 -1.46 10.34 16.49
C ALA A 40 -1.57 9.51 15.20
N THR A 41 -1.96 10.14 14.10
CA THR A 41 -2.11 9.45 12.81
C THR A 41 -0.74 9.08 12.27
N THR A 42 -0.53 7.79 12.00
CA THR A 42 0.78 7.26 11.62
C THR A 42 0.89 7.08 10.12
N PHE A 43 1.96 7.63 9.53
CA PHE A 43 2.33 7.48 8.13
C PHE A 43 3.56 6.57 8.05
N THR A 44 3.44 5.44 7.36
CA THR A 44 4.51 4.44 7.27
C THR A 44 4.82 4.12 5.82
N ALA A 45 6.08 4.23 5.43
CA ALA A 45 6.55 3.76 4.14
C ALA A 45 6.50 2.23 4.08
N THR A 46 5.98 1.68 2.98
CA THR A 46 5.80 0.23 2.79
C THR A 46 6.92 -0.41 1.96
N GLY A 47 7.83 0.40 1.40
CA GLY A 47 8.88 -0.06 0.48
C GLY A 47 8.45 -0.13 -0.99
N GLY A 48 7.21 0.27 -1.32
CA GLY A 48 6.71 0.24 -2.69
C GLY A 48 7.48 1.17 -3.63
N LEU A 49 7.62 0.76 -4.88
CA LEU A 49 8.43 1.48 -5.87
C LEU A 49 7.69 2.72 -6.41
N SER A 50 8.43 3.80 -6.68
CA SER A 50 7.88 4.96 -7.39
C SER A 50 7.48 4.59 -8.82
N THR A 51 6.31 5.08 -9.23
CA THR A 51 5.78 4.93 -10.60
C THR A 51 6.25 6.05 -11.54
N ALA A 52 6.91 7.08 -11.02
CA ALA A 52 7.38 8.22 -11.81
C ALA A 52 8.78 8.71 -11.39
N ASP A 53 9.48 9.32 -12.34
CA ASP A 53 10.65 10.16 -12.08
C ASP A 53 10.19 11.60 -11.88
N TYR A 54 10.70 12.27 -10.84
CA TYR A 54 10.42 13.68 -10.58
C TYR A 54 11.55 14.31 -9.78
N SER A 55 11.84 15.59 -10.01
CA SER A 55 12.74 16.37 -9.15
C SER A 55 12.48 17.86 -9.28
N LEU A 56 11.98 18.48 -8.21
CA LEU A 56 11.82 19.94 -8.11
C LEU A 56 12.06 20.42 -6.67
N GLN A 57 12.45 21.69 -6.54
CA GLN A 57 12.52 22.40 -5.26
C GLN A 57 11.14 22.92 -4.88
N GLY A 58 10.82 23.03 -3.58
CA GLY A 58 9.59 23.69 -3.08
C GLY A 58 8.30 22.86 -3.23
N SER A 59 8.33 21.91 -4.16
CA SER A 59 7.24 20.99 -4.46
C SER A 59 7.14 19.88 -3.40
N GLY A 60 5.93 19.37 -3.18
CA GLY A 60 5.68 18.29 -2.22
C GLY A 60 4.82 17.17 -2.81
N ILE A 61 4.16 16.42 -1.94
CA ILE A 61 3.14 15.44 -2.34
C ILE A 61 1.77 15.85 -1.85
N ALA A 62 0.74 15.48 -2.59
CA ALA A 62 -0.63 15.50 -2.12
C ALA A 62 -1.17 14.07 -2.10
N LEU A 63 -1.91 13.75 -1.05
CA LEU A 63 -2.66 12.51 -0.94
C LEU A 63 -4.05 12.81 -1.45
N GLU A 64 -4.35 12.27 -2.63
CA GLU A 64 -5.62 12.52 -3.27
C GLU A 64 -6.76 11.92 -2.47
N ASP A 65 -7.83 12.70 -2.37
CA ASP A 65 -9.05 12.25 -1.70
C ASP A 65 -8.85 11.79 -0.26
N PHE A 66 -7.85 12.31 0.45
CA PHE A 66 -7.57 11.95 1.84
C PHE A 66 -8.73 12.26 2.80
N PHE A 67 -9.36 13.42 2.62
CA PHE A 67 -10.52 13.84 3.41
C PHE A 67 -11.84 13.35 2.79
N GLY A 68 -12.86 13.17 3.61
CA GLY A 68 -14.19 12.72 3.19
C GLY A 68 -15.04 13.81 2.53
N ALA A 69 -14.65 15.07 2.65
CA ALA A 69 -15.27 16.22 1.99
C ALA A 69 -14.24 17.36 1.82
N ASN A 70 -14.62 18.40 1.10
CA ASN A 70 -13.80 19.61 0.97
C ASN A 70 -13.43 20.17 2.34
N SER A 71 -12.13 20.35 2.57
CA SER A 71 -11.61 20.87 3.82
C SER A 71 -11.60 22.41 3.85
N THR A 72 -11.51 22.97 5.03
CA THR A 72 -10.99 24.33 5.24
C THR A 72 -9.46 24.32 5.15
N ASN A 73 -8.84 25.49 5.00
CA ASN A 73 -7.38 25.61 5.14
C ASN A 73 -7.00 25.30 6.59
N SER A 74 -6.16 24.29 6.80
CA SER A 74 -5.72 23.91 8.14
C SER A 74 -4.35 23.23 8.09
N PHE A 75 -3.58 23.32 9.18
CA PHE A 75 -2.22 22.79 9.27
C PHE A 75 -2.13 21.75 10.38
N GLY A 76 -1.70 20.55 10.01
CA GLY A 76 -1.37 19.49 10.96
C GLY A 76 0.06 19.66 11.44
N SER A 77 0.29 19.42 12.73
CA SER A 77 1.64 19.36 13.25
C SER A 77 2.23 17.98 13.00
N LEU A 78 3.44 17.93 12.45
CA LEU A 78 4.25 16.71 12.49
C LEU A 78 4.80 16.59 13.91
N LEU A 79 4.49 15.49 14.59
CA LEU A 79 4.84 15.27 15.98
C LEU A 79 6.27 14.72 16.10
N SER A 80 6.57 13.67 15.35
CA SER A 80 7.86 13.00 15.36
C SER A 80 8.03 12.10 14.13
N GLY A 81 9.26 11.74 13.80
CA GLY A 81 9.54 10.74 12.77
C GLY A 81 10.68 11.06 11.82
N ASP A 82 10.84 10.18 10.86
CA ASP A 82 11.88 10.22 9.84
C ASP A 82 11.34 9.93 8.42
N PHE A 83 10.01 9.89 8.25
CA PHE A 83 9.32 9.71 6.97
C PHE A 83 9.83 10.70 5.92
N ARG A 84 10.31 10.14 4.81
CA ARG A 84 10.92 10.91 3.74
C ARG A 84 10.93 10.16 2.41
N PRO A 85 11.01 10.89 1.29
CA PRO A 85 11.29 10.34 -0.03
C PRO A 85 12.69 9.70 -0.03
N THR A 86 12.81 8.51 -0.60
CA THR A 86 14.08 7.76 -0.55
C THR A 86 15.17 8.44 -1.37
N ALA A 87 14.84 8.97 -2.56
CA ALA A 87 15.82 9.48 -3.50
C ALA A 87 16.46 10.80 -3.04
N SER A 88 15.68 11.73 -2.48
CA SER A 88 16.19 13.01 -1.97
C SER A 88 16.61 12.97 -0.50
N ASN A 89 16.11 12.00 0.28
CA ASN A 89 16.38 11.88 1.72
C ASN A 89 15.98 13.13 2.54
N VAL A 90 14.98 13.88 2.06
CA VAL A 90 14.49 15.13 2.66
C VAL A 90 13.21 14.88 3.46
N ARG A 91 13.18 15.29 4.73
CA ARG A 91 11.98 15.11 5.56
C ARG A 91 10.90 16.12 5.21
N TYR A 92 9.64 15.66 5.29
CA TYR A 92 8.51 16.57 5.28
C TYR A 92 8.50 17.40 6.56
N SER A 93 8.25 18.70 6.42
CA SER A 93 8.23 19.68 7.51
C SER A 93 6.83 20.14 7.89
N SER A 94 5.83 19.89 7.04
CA SER A 94 4.42 20.14 7.38
C SER A 94 3.47 19.19 6.65
N ALA A 95 2.30 18.99 7.25
CA ALA A 95 1.12 18.40 6.62
C ALA A 95 -0.02 19.43 6.67
N SER A 96 -0.77 19.64 5.59
CA SER A 96 -1.86 20.63 5.56
C SER A 96 -3.01 20.21 4.68
N ALA A 97 -4.21 20.63 5.09
CA ALA A 97 -5.41 20.56 4.28
C ALA A 97 -5.51 21.83 3.44
N ASN A 98 -5.76 21.69 2.13
CA ASN A 98 -5.98 22.84 1.26
C ASN A 98 -7.47 23.10 1.08
N GLY A 99 -7.87 24.34 1.36
CA GLY A 99 -9.25 24.80 1.34
C GLY A 99 -9.94 24.49 0.02
N GLY A 100 -11.15 23.95 0.08
CA GLY A 100 -11.94 23.62 -1.11
C GLY A 100 -11.49 22.35 -1.84
N THR A 101 -10.59 21.55 -1.25
CA THR A 101 -10.14 20.27 -1.80
C THR A 101 -10.27 19.15 -0.77
N THR A 102 -10.19 17.90 -1.22
CA THR A 102 -10.14 16.70 -0.37
C THR A 102 -8.71 16.25 -0.08
N LEU A 103 -7.71 17.05 -0.46
CA LEU A 103 -6.30 16.67 -0.50
C LEU A 103 -5.60 16.96 0.84
N LEU A 104 -4.76 16.02 1.29
CA LEU A 104 -3.73 16.31 2.31
C LEU A 104 -2.40 16.58 1.61
N ARG A 105 -1.80 17.74 1.84
CA ARG A 105 -0.47 18.11 1.32
C ARG A 105 0.60 17.83 2.34
N MET A 106 1.74 17.31 1.90
CA MET A 106 2.96 17.20 2.69
C MET A 106 4.08 17.96 1.99
N THR A 107 4.69 18.93 2.68
CA THR A 107 5.72 19.80 2.09
C THR A 107 7.08 19.59 2.76
N PRO A 108 8.19 19.53 2.00
CA PRO A 108 9.56 19.46 2.53
C PRO A 108 10.15 20.85 2.88
N GLY A 109 9.32 21.91 2.88
CA GLY A 109 9.79 23.29 2.98
C GLY A 109 10.52 23.72 1.70
N ASN A 110 11.63 24.45 1.85
CA ASN A 110 12.42 24.98 0.71
C ASN A 110 13.44 23.97 0.15
N GLN A 111 13.30 22.69 0.49
CA GLN A 111 14.24 21.65 0.08
C GLN A 111 13.78 20.96 -1.20
N SER A 112 14.73 20.43 -1.97
CA SER A 112 14.43 19.67 -3.18
C SER A 112 13.94 18.27 -2.85
N HIS A 113 12.96 17.83 -3.61
CA HIS A 113 12.34 16.55 -3.45
C HIS A 113 12.34 15.82 -4.78
N SER A 114 12.80 14.57 -4.77
CA SER A 114 12.86 13.72 -5.94
C SER A 114 12.29 12.32 -5.72
N PHE A 115 11.85 11.74 -6.83
CA PHE A 115 11.45 10.34 -6.98
C PHE A 115 12.14 9.76 -8.21
N SER A 116 12.42 8.46 -8.17
CA SER A 116 12.92 7.75 -9.34
C SER A 116 12.23 6.41 -9.52
N VAL A 117 11.86 6.11 -10.76
CA VAL A 117 11.30 4.81 -11.11
C VAL A 117 12.30 3.71 -10.72
N SER A 118 11.79 2.59 -10.23
CA SER A 118 12.61 1.45 -9.74
C SER A 118 13.31 1.66 -8.39
N GLN A 119 13.04 2.76 -7.68
CA GLN A 119 13.42 2.94 -6.27
C GLN A 119 12.19 2.97 -5.37
N SER A 120 12.34 2.55 -4.11
CA SER A 120 11.30 2.75 -3.09
C SER A 120 10.93 4.23 -3.05
N ALA A 121 9.65 4.58 -3.18
CA ALA A 121 9.25 5.99 -3.21
C ALA A 121 9.54 6.68 -1.87
N PHE A 122 9.20 6.00 -0.77
CA PHE A 122 9.37 6.52 0.59
C PHE A 122 10.20 5.59 1.48
N SER A 123 10.65 6.14 2.60
CA SER A 123 11.32 5.44 3.70
C SER A 123 10.90 6.06 5.03
N GLY A 124 10.98 5.27 6.10
CA GLY A 124 10.72 5.75 7.46
C GLY A 124 9.24 5.83 7.85
N GLN A 125 8.99 6.51 8.97
CA GLN A 125 7.66 6.69 9.56
C GLN A 125 7.53 8.07 10.20
N THR A 126 6.32 8.64 10.24
CA THR A 126 6.03 9.87 10.98
C THR A 126 4.62 9.84 11.57
N GLU A 127 4.44 10.57 12.68
CA GLU A 127 3.15 10.82 13.28
C GLU A 127 2.69 12.25 12.99
N VAL A 128 1.42 12.39 12.64
CA VAL A 128 0.76 13.67 12.38
C VAL A 128 -0.42 13.81 13.34
N ASP A 129 -0.49 14.97 13.98
CA ASP A 129 -1.65 15.36 14.80
C ASP A 129 -2.67 16.09 13.93
N PHE A 130 -3.79 15.42 13.68
CA PHE A 130 -4.95 15.96 13.00
C PHE A 130 -6.08 16.38 13.94
N ALA A 131 -5.96 16.17 15.25
CA ALA A 131 -6.98 16.57 16.22
C ALA A 131 -7.15 18.10 16.29
N THR A 132 -6.15 18.85 15.83
CA THR A 132 -6.20 20.32 15.75
C THR A 132 -6.91 20.85 14.49
N LEU A 133 -7.21 19.99 13.51
CA LEU A 133 -7.83 20.42 12.26
C LEU A 133 -9.35 20.61 12.43
N GLN A 134 -9.76 21.85 12.69
CA GLN A 134 -11.17 22.22 12.79
C GLN A 134 -11.84 22.34 11.41
N GLY A 135 -13.10 21.89 11.31
CA GLY A 135 -13.91 22.04 10.09
C GLY A 135 -13.57 21.07 8.96
N ILE A 136 -12.85 19.99 9.26
CA ILE A 136 -12.52 18.94 8.30
C ILE A 136 -13.40 17.72 8.53
N THR A 137 -13.92 17.17 7.44
CA THR A 137 -14.61 15.87 7.45
C THR A 137 -13.60 14.77 7.12
N PHE A 138 -13.23 13.97 8.12
CA PHE A 138 -12.37 12.81 7.90
C PHE A 138 -13.16 11.66 7.25
N ARG A 139 -12.45 10.80 6.52
CA ARG A 139 -13.03 9.54 6.04
C ARG A 139 -13.40 8.63 7.20
N THR A 140 -14.50 7.90 7.03
CA THR A 140 -15.02 6.94 8.02
C THR A 140 -14.85 5.49 7.60
N THR A 141 -14.40 5.25 6.36
CA THR A 141 -14.11 3.93 5.81
C THR A 141 -12.72 3.87 5.21
N ASN A 142 -12.11 2.69 5.24
CA ASN A 142 -10.82 2.45 4.61
C ASN A 142 -10.83 2.88 3.14
N PHE A 143 -9.69 3.37 2.66
CA PHE A 143 -9.57 3.97 1.35
C PHE A 143 -8.18 3.71 0.75
N VAL A 144 -8.10 3.60 -0.56
CA VAL A 144 -6.85 3.61 -1.32
C VAL A 144 -6.91 4.80 -2.25
N GLY A 145 -5.91 5.66 -2.17
CA GLY A 145 -5.82 6.86 -2.99
C GLY A 145 -4.44 7.01 -3.62
N ASP A 146 -4.33 7.99 -4.49
CA ASP A 146 -3.09 8.27 -5.20
C ASP A 146 -2.23 9.27 -4.42
N VAL A 147 -0.91 9.08 -4.53
CA VAL A 147 0.10 10.05 -4.09
C VAL A 147 0.55 10.81 -5.31
N VAL A 148 0.18 12.07 -5.39
CA VAL A 148 0.50 12.94 -6.53
C VAL A 148 1.49 14.01 -6.15
N ILE A 149 2.15 14.57 -7.14
CA ILE A 149 3.03 15.72 -6.99
C ILE A 149 2.23 17.02 -7.12
N PHE A 150 2.57 18.01 -6.31
CA PHE A 150 2.11 19.38 -6.50
C PHE A 150 3.28 20.35 -6.66
N ASP A 151 3.10 21.41 -7.44
CA ASP A 151 4.11 22.44 -7.71
C ASP A 151 4.21 23.47 -6.56
N ASP A 152 5.15 24.40 -6.65
CA ASP A 152 5.40 25.40 -5.58
C ASP A 152 4.22 26.37 -5.36
N PHE A 153 3.27 26.40 -6.31
CA PHE A 153 2.05 27.19 -6.24
C PHE A 153 0.87 26.39 -5.67
N GLY A 154 1.08 25.12 -5.33
CA GLY A 154 0.03 24.25 -4.81
C GLY A 154 -0.88 23.66 -5.89
N ASN A 155 -0.47 23.66 -7.16
CA ASN A 155 -1.24 23.01 -8.22
C ASN A 155 -0.80 21.55 -8.36
N ASN A 156 -1.76 20.64 -8.59
CA ASN A 156 -1.45 19.27 -8.96
C ASN A 156 -0.75 19.27 -10.33
N THR A 157 0.38 18.57 -10.44
CA THR A 157 1.15 18.48 -11.70
C THR A 157 0.64 17.39 -12.64
N GLY A 158 -0.29 16.55 -12.18
CA GLY A 158 -0.77 15.37 -12.89
C GLY A 158 0.20 14.18 -12.84
N ILE A 159 1.26 14.26 -12.04
CA ILE A 159 2.24 13.19 -11.86
C ILE A 159 1.89 12.38 -10.61
N THR A 160 1.60 11.09 -10.80
CA THR A 160 1.36 10.12 -9.73
C THR A 160 2.63 9.32 -9.44
N VAL A 161 3.02 9.27 -8.17
CA VAL A 161 4.21 8.59 -7.65
C VAL A 161 3.90 7.18 -7.17
N GLY A 162 2.66 6.92 -6.77
CA GLY A 162 2.16 5.61 -6.37
C GLY A 162 0.88 5.75 -5.57
N GLN A 163 0.55 4.73 -4.77
CA GLN A 163 -0.70 4.70 -4.01
C GLN A 163 -0.47 4.60 -2.51
N TYR A 164 -1.39 5.18 -1.74
CA TYR A 164 -1.42 5.04 -0.29
C TYR A 164 -2.69 4.29 0.15
N SER A 165 -2.58 3.56 1.25
CA SER A 165 -3.71 2.92 1.91
C SER A 165 -4.01 3.62 3.22
N LEU A 166 -5.23 4.11 3.39
CA LEU A 166 -5.73 4.76 4.59
C LEU A 166 -6.64 3.81 5.38
N VAL A 167 -6.30 3.60 6.64
CA VAL A 167 -7.06 2.83 7.62
C VAL A 167 -7.64 3.81 8.63
N VAL A 168 -8.97 3.96 8.67
CA VAL A 168 -9.67 4.93 9.55
C VAL A 168 -10.58 4.27 10.57
N SER A 169 -11.08 3.07 10.25
CA SER A 169 -11.72 2.20 11.21
C SER A 169 -10.72 1.12 11.56
N ALA A 170 -10.55 0.81 12.84
CA ALA A 170 -9.94 -0.45 13.23
C ALA A 170 -10.77 -1.54 12.55
N VAL A 171 -10.21 -2.15 11.51
CA VAL A 171 -10.69 -3.45 11.06
C VAL A 171 -10.55 -4.28 12.32
N PRO A 172 -11.64 -4.85 12.89
CA PRO A 172 -11.44 -5.92 13.85
C PRO A 172 -10.50 -6.85 13.12
N GLU A 173 -9.27 -7.03 13.64
CA GLU A 173 -8.43 -8.11 13.14
C GLU A 173 -9.37 -9.29 12.96
N PRO A 174 -9.34 -10.04 11.84
CA PRO A 174 -10.02 -11.31 11.83
C PRO A 174 -9.41 -12.08 12.99
N SER A 175 -10.09 -12.01 14.13
CA SER A 175 -9.67 -12.54 15.40
C SER A 175 -9.42 -13.98 15.07
N SER A 176 -8.14 -14.34 15.08
CA SER A 176 -7.61 -15.70 15.05
C SER A 176 -8.54 -16.65 14.30
N PHE A 177 -8.21 -17.06 13.07
CA PHE A 177 -8.75 -18.33 12.54
C PHE A 177 -8.87 -19.29 13.73
N PRO A 178 -10.08 -19.58 14.25
CA PRO A 178 -10.17 -20.56 15.30
C PRO A 178 -9.71 -21.80 14.56
N LEU A 179 -8.59 -22.34 15.01
CA LEU A 179 -8.26 -23.75 14.94
C LEU A 179 -9.49 -24.50 14.45
N LEU A 180 -9.55 -24.78 13.15
CA LEU A 180 -10.35 -25.89 12.66
C LEU A 180 -9.58 -27.13 13.16
N MET A 181 -9.69 -27.34 14.47
CA MET A 181 -10.12 -28.58 15.07
C MET A 181 -10.02 -29.72 14.06
N PRO A 182 -8.95 -30.53 14.10
CA PRO A 182 -9.10 -31.91 13.72
C PRO A 182 -9.94 -32.59 14.81
N ILE A 183 -11.24 -32.26 14.92
CA ILE A 183 -12.26 -33.21 15.41
C ILE A 183 -12.48 -34.25 14.29
N ALA A 184 -11.37 -34.83 13.82
CA ALA A 184 -11.29 -36.00 12.98
C ALA A 184 -10.41 -37.08 13.65
N ALA A 185 -9.81 -36.80 14.82
CA ALA A 185 -9.09 -37.79 15.62
C ALA A 185 -9.98 -38.53 16.64
N GLY A 186 -11.23 -38.10 16.85
CA GLY A 186 -12.19 -38.74 17.77
C GLY A 186 -12.98 -39.92 17.18
N LEU A 187 -12.91 -40.15 15.86
CA LEU A 187 -13.73 -41.17 15.18
C LEU A 187 -12.92 -42.38 14.66
N LEU A 188 -11.60 -42.42 14.80
CA LEU A 188 -10.77 -43.53 14.31
C LEU A 188 -10.20 -44.47 15.38
N THR A 189 -10.39 -44.21 16.68
CA THR A 189 -9.93 -45.13 17.74
C THR A 189 -11.04 -45.92 18.42
N ARG A 190 -12.33 -45.61 18.18
CA ARG A 190 -13.45 -46.38 18.74
C ARG A 190 -13.73 -47.70 18.01
N ASN A 191 -13.16 -47.90 16.81
CA ASN A 191 -13.29 -49.16 16.06
C ASN A 191 -12.14 -50.16 16.24
N ARG A 192 -11.10 -49.85 17.03
CA ARG A 192 -10.03 -50.81 17.34
C ARG A 192 -10.21 -51.63 18.62
N ARG A 193 -11.28 -51.41 19.40
CA ARG A 193 -11.62 -52.25 20.58
C ARG A 193 -12.69 -53.31 20.33
N ARG A 194 -13.13 -53.52 19.08
CA ARG A 194 -14.06 -54.62 18.72
C ARG A 194 -13.44 -55.75 17.90
N LEU A 195 -12.11 -55.75 17.71
CA LEU A 195 -11.40 -56.81 16.97
C LEU A 195 -10.37 -57.58 17.82
N LEU A 196 -10.50 -57.55 19.15
CA LEU A 196 -9.74 -58.42 20.07
C LEU A 196 -10.65 -59.13 21.09
N ALA A 197 -11.92 -59.33 20.71
CA ALA A 197 -12.85 -60.22 21.42
C ALA A 197 -13.53 -61.12 20.39
N SER A 198 -12.74 -61.99 19.78
CA SER A 198 -13.16 -63.25 19.15
C SER A 198 -11.99 -64.22 19.20
#